data_AF-A0A8S3FL23-F1
#
_entry.id   AF-A0A8S3FL23-F1
#
_cell.length_a   1.000
_cell.length_b   1.000
_cell.length_c   1.000
_cell.angle_alpha   90.00
_cell.angle_beta   90.00
_cell.angle_gamma   90.00
#
_symmetry.space_group_name_H-M   'P 1'
#
loop_
_entity.id
_entity.type
_entity.pdbx_description
1 polymer ?
#
loop_
_entity_poly.entity_id
_entity_poly.type
_entity_poly.pdbx_seq_one_letter_code
_entity_poly.pdbx_strand_id
1 'polypeptide(L)'
;MEQIDLMNIIITEYSDVFQLAKTAEEVRQAFNAKRIVSLLNIGGGQAIEGSFSILRLFYQIGIRYMTLTHNFNTPCHSAAYSLCNHTRNVQDDVLELVKRNHGIVMVTFAPYFIKCHSEDPAAIADVAAHINYIRNIAGIDNVGIGSDFDGIVVTPKDLEDIAQELQKTIKP
;
A
#
# COMPACT_ATOMS: atom_id res chain seq x y z
N MET A 1 1.60 -2.72 -19.88
CA MET A 1 2.93 -3.34 -20.10
C MET A 1 4.05 -2.32 -20.00
N GLU A 2 3.91 -1.12 -20.60
CA GLU A 2 4.92 -0.05 -20.54
C GLU A 2 5.35 0.35 -19.12
N GLN A 3 4.41 0.46 -18.17
CA GLN A 3 4.74 0.77 -16.77
C GLN A 3 5.63 -0.30 -16.10
N ILE A 4 5.43 -1.58 -16.45
CA ILE A 4 6.25 -2.69 -15.94
C ILE A 4 7.66 -2.62 -16.54
N ASP A 5 7.74 -2.32 -17.84
CA ASP A 5 9.02 -2.17 -18.55
C ASP A 5 9.85 -1.01 -17.98
N LEU A 6 9.23 0.17 -17.82
CA LEU A 6 9.89 1.33 -17.22
C LEU A 6 10.45 1.02 -15.82
N MET A 7 9.67 0.34 -14.98
CA MET A 7 10.13 -0.03 -13.65
C MET A 7 11.31 -1.00 -13.70
N ASN A 8 11.30 -1.98 -14.62
CA ASN A 8 12.43 -2.89 -14.80
C ASN A 8 13.69 -2.15 -15.29
N ILE A 9 13.55 -1.16 -16.17
CA ILE A 9 14.65 -0.30 -16.60
C ILE A 9 15.24 0.45 -15.40
N ILE A 10 14.40 1.12 -14.60
CA ILE A 10 14.84 1.88 -13.41
C ILE A 10 15.56 0.97 -12.42
N ILE A 11 14.99 -0.19 -12.10
CA ILE A 11 15.60 -1.14 -11.15
C ILE A 11 16.94 -1.68 -11.68
N THR A 12 17.06 -1.89 -12.98
CA THR A 12 18.30 -2.39 -13.59
C THR A 12 19.39 -1.32 -13.59
N GLU A 13 19.03 -0.09 -13.99
CA GLU A 13 19.98 1.04 -14.06
C GLU A 13 20.52 1.41 -12.68
N TYR A 14 19.65 1.42 -11.66
CA TYR A 14 19.99 1.78 -10.28
C TYR A 14 20.02 0.54 -9.36
N SER A 15 20.66 -0.54 -9.81
CA SER A 15 20.67 -1.84 -9.12
C SER A 15 21.45 -1.88 -7.78
N ASP A 16 22.26 -0.86 -7.54
CA ASP A 16 22.92 -0.58 -6.26
C ASP A 16 21.95 0.02 -5.23
N VAL A 17 20.91 0.71 -5.69
CA VAL A 17 19.86 1.32 -4.84
C VAL A 17 18.63 0.44 -4.73
N PHE A 18 18.12 -0.09 -5.85
CA PHE A 18 16.87 -0.84 -5.92
C PHE A 18 17.08 -2.32 -6.16
N GLN A 19 16.15 -3.13 -5.64
CA GLN A 19 16.10 -4.56 -5.93
C GLN A 19 14.66 -5.02 -6.15
N LEU A 20 14.38 -5.59 -7.33
CA LEU A 20 13.13 -6.30 -7.57
C LEU A 20 13.05 -7.53 -6.66
N ALA A 21 11.97 -7.65 -5.90
CA ALA A 21 11.67 -8.84 -5.10
C ALA A 21 10.40 -9.52 -5.63
N LYS A 22 10.48 -10.84 -5.73
CA LYS A 22 9.42 -11.76 -6.13
C LYS A 22 9.01 -12.71 -5.01
N THR A 23 9.78 -12.75 -3.92
CA THR A 23 9.52 -13.60 -2.76
C THR A 23 9.80 -12.83 -1.48
N ALA A 24 9.16 -13.24 -0.36
CA ALA A 24 9.43 -12.65 0.94
C ALA A 24 10.89 -12.80 1.39
N GLU A 25 11.56 -13.86 0.91
CA GLU A 25 12.98 -14.06 1.19
C GLU A 25 13.85 -13.04 0.45
N GLU A 26 13.56 -12.76 -0.82
CA GLU A 26 14.23 -11.70 -1.57
C GLU A 26 14.00 -10.31 -0.94
N VAL A 27 12.81 -10.05 -0.39
CA VAL A 27 12.54 -8.82 0.37
C VAL A 27 13.49 -8.70 1.56
N ARG A 28 13.65 -9.77 2.36
CA ARG A 28 14.55 -9.78 3.52
C ARG A 28 16.01 -9.62 3.12
N GLN A 29 16.42 -10.28 2.04
CA GLN A 29 17.79 -10.17 1.52
C GLN A 29 18.10 -8.75 1.04
N ALA A 30 17.19 -8.13 0.28
CA ALA A 30 17.32 -6.75 -0.18
C ALA A 30 17.41 -5.77 0.99
N PHE A 31 16.55 -5.94 1.99
CA PHE A 31 16.56 -5.13 3.21
C PHE A 31 17.89 -5.26 3.97
N ASN A 32 18.39 -6.49 4.16
CA ASN A 32 19.68 -6.73 4.81
C ASN A 32 20.86 -6.16 4.01
N ALA A 33 20.74 -6.12 2.68
CA ALA A 33 21.70 -5.48 1.78
C ALA A 33 21.56 -3.95 1.72
N LYS A 34 20.66 -3.36 2.52
CA LYS A 34 20.37 -1.91 2.55
C LYS A 34 19.90 -1.34 1.21
N ARG A 35 19.25 -2.18 0.40
CA ARG A 35 18.61 -1.75 -0.85
C ARG A 35 17.12 -1.49 -0.65
N ILE A 36 16.58 -0.58 -1.45
CA ILE A 36 15.15 -0.31 -1.52
C ILE A 36 14.49 -1.47 -2.27
N VAL A 37 13.57 -2.15 -1.57
CA VAL A 37 12.85 -3.29 -2.14
C VAL A 37 11.75 -2.80 -3.06
N SER A 38 11.78 -3.24 -4.32
CA SER A 38 10.76 -2.93 -5.31
C SER A 38 9.87 -4.15 -5.54
N LEU A 39 8.56 -3.97 -5.37
CA LEU A 39 7.52 -4.98 -5.64
C LEU A 39 6.64 -4.47 -6.78
N LEU A 40 6.31 -5.34 -7.74
CA LEU A 40 5.44 -4.97 -8.86
C LEU A 40 3.98 -5.33 -8.57
N ASN A 41 3.11 -4.36 -8.83
CA ASN A 41 1.66 -4.44 -8.65
C ASN A 41 0.90 -4.29 -9.97
N ILE A 42 -0.34 -4.76 -9.97
CA ILE A 42 -1.37 -4.32 -10.91
C ILE A 42 -2.49 -3.61 -10.15
N GLY A 43 -2.75 -2.35 -10.52
CA GLY A 43 -3.91 -1.60 -10.08
C GLY A 43 -5.13 -1.91 -10.95
N GLY A 44 -6.02 -2.79 -10.50
CA GLY A 44 -7.34 -3.05 -11.11
C GLY A 44 -7.46 -4.37 -11.87
N GLY A 45 -8.57 -5.08 -11.61
CA GLY A 45 -8.98 -6.33 -12.26
C GLY A 45 -9.10 -6.25 -13.77
N GLN A 46 -9.31 -5.07 -14.33
CA GLN A 46 -9.47 -4.84 -15.76
C GLN A 46 -8.23 -5.24 -16.55
N ALA A 47 -7.04 -5.15 -15.95
CA ALA A 47 -5.78 -5.45 -16.61
C ALA A 47 -5.66 -6.90 -17.10
N ILE A 48 -6.44 -7.84 -16.54
CA ILE A 48 -6.44 -9.25 -16.98
C ILE A 48 -7.52 -9.55 -18.04
N GLU A 49 -8.41 -8.61 -18.33
CA GLU A 49 -9.49 -8.75 -19.33
C GLU A 49 -10.30 -10.06 -19.22
N GLY A 50 -10.51 -10.55 -17.98
CA GLY A 50 -11.21 -11.82 -17.72
C GLY A 50 -10.42 -13.08 -18.08
N SER A 51 -9.14 -12.97 -18.46
CA SER A 51 -8.28 -14.07 -18.87
C SER A 51 -7.30 -14.49 -17.79
N PHE A 52 -7.46 -15.71 -17.26
CA PHE A 52 -6.48 -16.31 -16.36
C PHE A 52 -5.11 -16.54 -17.00
N SER A 53 -5.03 -16.59 -18.33
CA SER A 53 -3.75 -16.68 -19.03
C SER A 53 -2.95 -15.39 -18.89
N ILE A 54 -3.62 -14.23 -18.92
CA ILE A 54 -2.99 -12.93 -18.68
C ILE A 54 -2.55 -12.82 -17.21
N LEU A 55 -3.37 -13.30 -16.27
CA LEU A 55 -2.99 -13.35 -14.86
C LEU A 55 -1.71 -14.19 -14.63
N ARG A 56 -1.61 -15.37 -15.26
CA ARG A 56 -0.41 -16.21 -15.18
C ARG A 56 0.81 -15.54 -15.82
N LEU A 57 0.63 -14.85 -16.94
CA LEU A 57 1.69 -14.08 -17.59
C LEU A 57 2.20 -12.97 -16.67
N PHE A 58 1.31 -12.21 -16.03
CA PHE A 58 1.69 -11.18 -15.07
C PHE A 58 2.52 -11.73 -13.91
N TYR A 59 2.13 -12.89 -13.38
CA TYR A 59 2.93 -13.56 -12.36
C TYR A 59 4.32 -13.95 -12.87
N GLN A 60 4.43 -14.48 -14.09
CA GLN A 60 5.72 -14.85 -14.70
C GLN A 60 6.66 -13.65 -14.86
N ILE A 61 6.11 -12.49 -15.23
CA ILE A 61 6.91 -11.26 -15.42
C ILE A 61 7.18 -10.48 -14.13
N GLY A 62 6.79 -11.02 -12.96
CA GLY A 62 7.23 -10.50 -11.66
C GLY A 62 6.17 -9.77 -10.82
N ILE A 63 4.92 -9.67 -11.29
CA ILE A 63 3.83 -9.11 -10.49
C ILE A 63 3.54 -10.03 -9.30
N ARG A 64 3.38 -9.48 -8.10
CA ARG A 64 3.17 -10.26 -6.86
C ARG A 64 1.95 -9.89 -6.05
N TYR A 65 1.36 -8.73 -6.30
CA TYR A 65 0.04 -8.40 -5.78
C TYR A 65 -0.76 -7.70 -6.88
N MET A 66 -2.08 -7.77 -6.73
CA MET A 66 -3.01 -7.22 -7.69
C MET A 66 -4.23 -6.72 -6.92
N THR A 67 -4.69 -5.52 -7.25
CA THR A 67 -5.96 -5.02 -6.74
C THR A 67 -7.08 -5.50 -7.65
N LEU A 68 -8.07 -6.19 -7.08
CA LEU A 68 -9.18 -6.76 -7.88
C LEU A 68 -10.06 -5.66 -8.46
N THR A 69 -10.18 -4.54 -7.76
CA THR A 69 -10.95 -3.38 -8.17
C THR A 69 -10.16 -2.11 -7.88
N HIS A 70 -10.16 -1.18 -8.84
CA HIS A 70 -9.44 0.09 -8.73
C HIS A 70 -10.25 1.13 -7.96
N ASN A 71 -11.47 1.44 -8.44
CA ASN A 71 -12.35 2.47 -7.86
C ASN A 71 -13.33 1.93 -6.80
N PHE A 72 -13.41 0.62 -6.63
CA PHE A 72 -14.22 -0.06 -5.63
C PHE A 72 -13.31 -0.91 -4.73
N ASN A 73 -13.76 -1.20 -3.52
CA ASN A 73 -12.94 -1.58 -2.36
C ASN A 73 -11.86 -2.64 -2.58
N THR A 74 -10.59 -2.22 -2.58
CA THR A 74 -9.44 -3.10 -2.29
C THR A 74 -8.63 -2.52 -1.10
N PRO A 75 -8.24 -3.32 -0.08
CA PRO A 75 -7.58 -2.85 1.15
C PRO A 75 -6.09 -2.46 1.05
N CYS A 76 -5.50 -2.43 -0.16
CA CYS A 76 -4.08 -2.11 -0.34
C CYS A 76 -3.74 -0.64 -0.01
N HIS A 77 -4.75 0.22 0.05
CA HIS A 77 -4.70 1.61 0.52
C HIS A 77 -6.10 2.03 0.98
N SER A 78 -6.51 1.64 2.20
CA SER A 78 -7.82 1.96 2.77
C SER A 78 -7.69 2.38 4.22
N ALA A 79 -8.67 3.10 4.77
CA ALA A 79 -8.73 3.43 6.19
C ALA A 79 -9.92 2.71 6.88
N ALA A 80 -10.21 3.05 8.14
CA ALA A 80 -11.31 2.46 8.91
C ALA A 80 -12.61 3.28 8.76
N TYR A 81 -13.70 2.59 8.40
CA TYR A 81 -14.99 3.20 8.10
C TYR A 81 -15.62 3.89 9.32
N SER A 82 -15.45 3.30 10.51
CA SER A 82 -16.02 3.82 11.76
C SER A 82 -15.40 5.13 12.22
N LEU A 83 -14.20 5.48 11.74
CA LEU A 83 -13.57 6.79 11.99
C LEU A 83 -13.85 7.80 10.88
N CYS A 84 -13.90 7.34 9.63
CA CYS A 84 -14.30 8.14 8.48
C CYS A 84 -15.20 7.29 7.58
N ASN A 85 -16.48 7.65 7.50
CA ASN A 85 -17.57 6.92 6.85
C ASN A 85 -17.56 7.00 5.31
N HIS A 86 -16.37 6.85 4.72
CA HIS A 86 -16.17 6.87 3.29
C HIS A 86 -16.31 5.46 2.69
N THR A 87 -16.94 5.32 1.52
CA THR A 87 -17.21 4.01 0.90
C THR A 87 -15.96 3.17 0.61
N ARG A 88 -14.80 3.82 0.44
CA ARG A 88 -13.47 3.18 0.26
C ARG A 88 -12.83 2.64 1.54
N ASN A 89 -13.38 2.98 2.70
CA ASN A 89 -12.87 2.53 4.00
C ASN A 89 -13.47 1.19 4.40
N VAL A 90 -12.70 0.43 5.18
CA VAL A 90 -13.01 -0.94 5.58
C VAL A 90 -13.98 -0.91 6.76
N GLN A 91 -15.09 -1.65 6.63
CA GLN A 91 -16.08 -1.82 7.69
C GLN A 91 -15.58 -2.83 8.74
N ASP A 92 -16.10 -2.71 9.96
CA ASP A 92 -15.63 -3.50 11.10
C ASP A 92 -15.88 -5.01 10.94
N ASP A 93 -16.97 -5.39 10.28
CA ASP A 93 -17.25 -6.79 9.92
C ASP A 93 -16.21 -7.35 8.95
N VAL A 94 -15.76 -6.55 7.97
CA VAL A 94 -14.66 -6.90 7.07
C VAL A 94 -13.33 -6.96 7.81
N LEU A 95 -13.06 -6.08 8.79
CA LEU A 95 -11.85 -6.16 9.62
C LEU A 95 -11.77 -7.47 10.41
N GLU A 96 -12.89 -7.97 10.94
CA GLU A 96 -12.95 -9.28 11.58
C GLU A 96 -12.71 -10.43 10.59
N LEU A 97 -13.16 -10.30 9.34
CA LEU A 97 -12.83 -11.25 8.29
C LEU A 97 -11.35 -11.22 7.92
N VAL A 98 -10.74 -10.03 7.85
CA VAL A 98 -9.30 -9.87 7.60
C VAL A 98 -8.48 -10.60 8.66
N LYS A 99 -8.83 -10.45 9.94
CA LYS A 99 -8.21 -11.17 11.05
C LYS A 99 -8.29 -12.68 10.88
N ARG A 100 -9.49 -13.21 10.59
CA ARG A 100 -9.71 -14.64 10.37
C ARG A 100 -8.95 -15.20 9.18
N ASN A 101 -8.77 -14.39 8.14
CA ASN A 101 -8.05 -14.78 6.92
C ASN A 101 -6.54 -14.49 7.00
N HIS A 102 -6.04 -13.99 8.14
CA HIS A 102 -4.66 -13.53 8.29
C HIS A 102 -4.22 -12.51 7.22
N GLY A 103 -5.18 -11.71 6.75
CA GLY A 103 -4.93 -10.65 5.78
C GLY A 103 -4.37 -9.39 6.44
N ILE A 104 -3.98 -8.41 5.64
CA ILE A 104 -3.46 -7.13 6.15
C ILE A 104 -4.28 -6.00 5.53
N VAL A 105 -4.64 -5.01 6.33
CA VAL A 105 -5.14 -3.71 5.83
C VAL A 105 -3.99 -2.71 5.84
N MET A 106 -3.68 -2.14 4.68
CA MET A 106 -2.63 -1.13 4.54
C MET A 106 -3.28 0.26 4.60
N VAL A 107 -2.96 1.01 5.66
CA VAL A 107 -3.55 2.32 5.93
C VAL A 107 -2.99 3.38 4.99
N THR A 108 -3.89 4.06 4.26
CA THR A 108 -3.59 5.13 3.30
C THR A 108 -3.33 6.48 3.95
N PHE A 109 -2.58 7.35 3.28
CA PHE A 109 -2.39 8.73 3.72
C PHE A 109 -3.33 9.70 2.99
N ALA A 110 -4.20 9.24 2.09
CA ALA A 110 -5.18 10.09 1.42
C ALA A 110 -6.06 10.85 2.45
N PRO A 111 -5.95 12.19 2.55
CA PRO A 111 -6.63 12.96 3.60
C PRO A 111 -8.15 12.76 3.58
N TYR A 112 -8.72 12.58 2.40
CA TYR A 112 -10.15 12.34 2.20
C TYR A 112 -10.64 11.01 2.79
N PHE A 113 -9.77 10.01 2.91
CA PHE A 113 -10.10 8.71 3.53
C PHE A 113 -9.76 8.67 5.02
N ILE A 114 -8.89 9.57 5.47
CA ILE A 114 -8.48 9.69 6.88
C ILE A 114 -9.41 10.62 7.67
N LYS A 115 -9.84 11.73 7.07
CA LYS A 115 -10.63 12.76 7.76
C LYS A 115 -11.92 13.13 7.03
N CYS A 116 -12.32 12.34 6.03
CA CYS A 116 -13.56 12.51 5.29
C CYS A 116 -13.69 13.94 4.74
N HIS A 117 -14.65 14.70 5.27
CA HIS A 117 -15.00 16.06 4.85
C HIS A 117 -14.68 17.10 5.94
N SER A 118 -13.69 16.83 6.81
CA SER A 118 -13.25 17.81 7.81
C SER A 118 -12.67 19.05 7.13
N GLU A 119 -13.01 20.23 7.66
CA GLU A 119 -12.43 21.51 7.22
C GLU A 119 -10.94 21.63 7.62
N ASP A 120 -10.55 20.92 8.68
CA ASP A 120 -9.17 20.89 9.15
C ASP A 120 -8.34 19.90 8.31
N PRO A 121 -7.10 20.25 7.92
CA PRO A 121 -6.19 19.31 7.26
C PRO A 121 -6.01 18.02 8.06
N ALA A 122 -5.87 16.90 7.36
CA ALA A 122 -5.44 15.65 7.97
C ALA A 122 -4.00 15.77 8.47
N ALA A 123 -3.70 15.15 9.60
CA ALA A 123 -2.35 15.08 10.18
C ALA A 123 -1.94 13.63 10.46
N ILE A 124 -0.65 13.42 10.76
CA ILE A 124 -0.12 12.10 11.15
C ILE A 124 -0.89 11.46 12.32
N ALA A 125 -1.44 12.26 13.24
CA ALA A 125 -2.23 11.78 14.36
C ALA A 125 -3.53 11.09 13.89
N ASP A 126 -4.16 11.60 12.83
CA ASP A 126 -5.38 11.01 12.27
C ASP A 126 -5.06 9.65 11.60
N VAL A 127 -3.95 9.57 10.87
CA VAL A 127 -3.43 8.31 10.31
C VAL A 127 -3.16 7.29 11.42
N ALA A 128 -2.49 7.70 12.50
CA ALA A 128 -2.20 6.85 13.65
C ALA A 128 -3.48 6.39 14.36
N ALA A 129 -4.53 7.21 14.42
CA ALA A 129 -5.83 6.83 14.96
C ALA A 129 -6.45 5.68 14.15
N HIS A 130 -6.39 5.75 12.81
CA HIS A 130 -6.84 4.66 11.94
C HIS A 130 -6.03 3.37 12.13
N ILE A 131 -4.70 3.45 12.22
CA ILE A 131 -3.84 2.29 12.50
C ILE A 131 -4.24 1.64 13.83
N ASN A 132 -4.39 2.43 14.89
CA ASN A 132 -4.76 1.93 16.21
C ASN A 132 -6.16 1.32 16.22
N TYR A 133 -7.12 1.92 15.51
CA TYR A 133 -8.48 1.39 15.41
C TYR A 133 -8.50 0.02 14.73
N ILE A 134 -7.82 -0.12 13.59
CA ILE A 134 -7.72 -1.40 12.85
C ILE A 134 -6.99 -2.43 13.71
N ARG A 135 -5.88 -2.06 14.36
CA ARG A 135 -5.14 -2.92 15.29
C ARG A 135 -6.04 -3.49 16.38
N ASN A 136 -6.92 -2.67 16.97
CA ASN A 136 -7.78 -3.10 18.07
C ASN A 136 -8.80 -4.17 17.66
N ILE A 137 -9.26 -4.15 16.41
CA ILE A 137 -10.24 -5.10 15.88
C ILE A 137 -9.52 -6.30 15.25
N ALA A 138 -8.70 -6.02 14.23
CA ALA A 138 -8.09 -7.03 13.37
C ALA A 138 -6.83 -7.67 14.00
N GLY A 139 -6.14 -6.99 14.92
CA GLY A 139 -4.88 -7.43 15.51
C GLY A 139 -3.65 -6.70 14.94
N ILE A 140 -2.54 -6.74 15.68
CA ILE A 140 -1.31 -6.03 15.30
C ILE A 140 -0.63 -6.62 14.04
N ASP A 141 -0.81 -7.92 13.78
CA ASP A 141 -0.25 -8.61 12.62
C ASP A 141 -1.05 -8.35 11.34
N ASN A 142 -2.20 -7.66 11.44
CA ASN A 142 -3.16 -7.48 10.36
C ASN A 142 -3.26 -6.02 9.89
N VAL A 143 -2.32 -5.15 10.31
CA VAL A 143 -2.26 -3.73 9.93
C VAL A 143 -0.90 -3.38 9.33
N GLY A 144 -0.90 -2.57 8.28
CA GLY A 144 0.28 -2.07 7.60
C GLY A 144 0.12 -0.64 7.11
N ILE A 145 1.10 -0.14 6.36
CA ILE A 145 1.12 1.22 5.81
C ILE A 145 1.10 1.13 4.28
N GLY A 146 0.19 1.85 3.63
CA GLY A 146 0.09 1.94 2.18
C GLY A 146 -0.20 3.38 1.78
N SER A 147 0.82 4.24 1.81
CA SER A 147 0.70 5.70 1.78
C SER A 147 -0.14 6.28 0.64
N ASP A 148 -0.14 5.61 -0.52
CA ASP A 148 -0.72 6.13 -1.76
C ASP A 148 0.01 7.36 -2.31
N PHE A 149 1.31 7.48 -2.01
CA PHE A 149 2.20 8.49 -2.62
C PHE A 149 2.19 8.38 -4.15
N ASP A 150 2.29 9.54 -4.82
CA ASP A 150 2.11 9.74 -6.27
C ASP A 150 0.70 9.40 -6.80
N GLY A 151 -0.21 8.87 -5.97
CA GLY A 151 -1.63 8.63 -6.26
C GLY A 151 -2.58 9.68 -5.68
N ILE A 152 -2.11 10.50 -4.72
CA ILE A 152 -2.90 11.52 -4.02
C ILE A 152 -2.43 12.94 -4.35
N VAL A 153 -3.38 13.88 -4.41
CA VAL A 153 -3.10 15.29 -4.73
C VAL A 153 -2.56 16.06 -3.52
N VAL A 154 -2.95 15.64 -2.32
CA VAL A 154 -2.58 16.30 -1.05
C VAL A 154 -2.22 15.21 -0.05
N THR A 155 -1.18 15.45 0.74
CA THR A 155 -0.69 14.59 1.83
C THR A 155 -1.13 15.15 3.18
N PRO A 156 -1.20 14.32 4.25
CA PRO A 156 -1.41 14.81 5.59
C PRO A 156 -0.25 15.70 6.03
N LYS A 157 -0.56 16.66 6.89
CA LYS A 157 0.45 17.47 7.56
C LYS A 157 1.44 16.57 8.31
N ASP A 158 2.72 16.92 8.21
CA ASP A 158 3.87 16.20 8.76
C ASP A 158 4.19 14.86 8.03
N LEU A 159 3.56 14.61 6.87
CA LEU A 159 3.78 13.47 5.96
C LEU A 159 3.92 13.93 4.49
N GLU A 160 4.53 15.09 4.26
CA GLU A 160 4.53 15.75 2.95
C GLU A 160 5.40 15.06 1.89
N ASP A 161 6.48 14.39 2.31
CA ASP A 161 7.46 13.78 1.40
C ASP A 161 8.10 12.52 2.02
N ILE A 162 8.24 11.47 1.20
CA ILE A 162 9.01 10.26 1.49
C ILE A 162 10.42 10.61 1.97
N ALA A 163 11.05 11.64 1.39
CA ALA A 163 12.39 12.09 1.78
C ALA A 163 12.46 12.52 3.25
N GLN A 164 11.41 13.14 3.81
CA GLN A 164 11.39 13.52 5.22
C GLN A 164 11.23 12.29 6.14
N GLU A 165 10.44 11.29 5.75
CA GLU A 165 10.22 10.08 6.53
C GLU A 165 11.41 9.10 6.48
N LEU A 166 12.07 8.97 5.32
CA LEU A 166 13.30 8.21 5.18
C LEU A 166 14.44 8.82 6.00
N GLN A 167 14.55 10.15 6.07
CA GLN A 167 15.56 10.82 6.91
C GLN A 167 15.34 10.62 8.42
N LYS A 168 14.09 10.42 8.87
CA LYS A 168 13.78 10.11 10.28
C LYS A 168 14.10 8.66 10.64
N THR A 169 13.93 7.74 9.69
CA THR A 169 14.11 6.29 9.90
C THR A 169 15.55 5.84 9.64
N ILE A 170 16.29 6.55 8.78
CA ILE A 170 17.68 6.29 8.38
C ILE A 170 18.60 7.35 9.01
N LYS A 171 18.44 7.64 10.31
CA LYS A 171 19.50 8.28 11.10
C LYS A 171 20.29 7.19 11.82
N PRO A 172 21.64 7.24 11.79
CA PRO A 172 22.50 6.29 12.49
C PRO A 172 22.32 6.34 14.01
#